data_AF-A0A8I1LE24-F1
#
_entry.id   AF-A0A8I1LE24-F1
#
_cell.length_a   1.000
_cell.length_b   1.000
_cell.length_c   1.000
_cell.angle_alpha   90.00
_cell.angle_beta   90.00
_cell.angle_gamma   90.00
#
_symmetry.space_group_name_H-M   'P 1'
#
loop_
_entity.id
_entity.type
_entity.pdbx_description
1 polymer ?
#
loop_
_entity_poly.entity_id
_entity_poly.type
_entity_poly.pdbx_seq_one_letter_code
_entity_poly.pdbx_strand_id
1 'polypeptide(L)'
;MGKKVWRRPLSDVERNGLLAHHGSYYRIVTELLTALVKRFGNFVFVDLHSYNYARIAGSPPLFNMGSHYIDTMRYGELLDHLLVKMADIELPGIENRTVCNEVFRGRGYQAEFVHLNFPGNLCYPLEIKKVFMDERALVANPEVMEPMIRGLTETFAENGALFSERINGMQVSINDFYH
;
A
#
# COMPACT_ATOMS: atom_id res chain seq x y z
N MET A 1 -15.78 16.45 -0.29
CA MET A 1 -16.94 16.52 -1.20
C MET A 1 -16.75 15.51 -2.32
N GLY A 2 -17.76 14.68 -2.62
CA GLY A 2 -17.70 13.67 -3.68
C GLY A 2 -18.04 14.24 -5.06
N LYS A 3 -17.46 13.68 -6.13
CA LYS A 3 -17.86 14.02 -7.51
C LYS A 3 -19.20 13.36 -7.83
N LYS A 4 -20.10 14.08 -8.50
CA LYS A 4 -21.32 13.51 -9.06
C LYS A 4 -20.93 12.60 -10.23
N VAL A 5 -20.79 11.31 -9.93
CA VAL A 5 -20.41 10.28 -10.92
C VAL A 5 -21.61 9.67 -11.63
N TRP A 6 -22.80 9.69 -11.00
CA TRP A 6 -24.01 9.12 -11.57
C TRP A 6 -24.96 10.20 -12.11
N ARG A 7 -25.51 9.98 -13.30
CA ARG A 7 -26.53 10.85 -13.91
C ARG A 7 -27.87 10.76 -13.18
N ARG A 8 -28.20 9.58 -12.65
CA ARG A 8 -29.38 9.29 -11.83
C ARG A 8 -28.92 8.70 -10.48
N PRO A 9 -29.64 8.96 -9.38
CA PRO A 9 -29.36 8.28 -8.12
C PRO A 9 -29.44 6.76 -8.28
N LEU A 10 -28.62 6.03 -7.52
CA LEU A 10 -28.72 4.58 -7.44
C LEU A 10 -30.05 4.19 -6.77
N SER A 11 -30.69 3.17 -7.30
CA SER A 11 -31.81 2.51 -6.65
C SER A 11 -31.35 1.78 -5.38
N ASP A 12 -32.31 1.44 -4.52
CA ASP A 12 -32.04 0.71 -3.28
C ASP A 12 -31.43 -0.66 -3.56
N VAL A 13 -31.87 -1.32 -4.63
CA VAL A 13 -31.34 -2.63 -5.05
C VAL A 13 -29.87 -2.52 -5.47
N GLU A 14 -29.52 -1.53 -6.30
CA GLU A 14 -28.13 -1.31 -6.74
C GLU A 14 -27.22 -0.96 -5.56
N ARG A 15 -27.69 -0.06 -4.68
CA ARG A 15 -26.97 0.34 -3.48
C ARG A 15 -26.73 -0.84 -2.54
N ASN A 16 -27.75 -1.64 -2.27
CA ASN A 16 -27.62 -2.84 -1.43
C ASN A 16 -26.68 -3.87 -2.07
N GLY A 17 -26.71 -4.02 -3.39
CA GLY A 17 -25.76 -4.87 -4.13
C GLY A 17 -24.31 -4.42 -3.97
N LEU A 18 -24.03 -3.11 -4.10
CA LEU A 18 -22.69 -2.56 -3.89
C LEU A 18 -22.21 -2.73 -2.45
N LEU A 19 -23.08 -2.50 -1.46
CA LEU A 19 -22.77 -2.70 -0.05
C LEU A 19 -22.49 -4.19 0.26
N ALA A 20 -23.27 -5.10 -0.32
CA ALA A 20 -23.05 -6.54 -0.17
C ALA A 20 -21.71 -6.97 -0.79
N HIS A 21 -21.38 -6.44 -1.98
CA HIS A 21 -20.09 -6.68 -2.63
C HIS A 21 -18.91 -6.16 -1.77
N HIS A 22 -19.00 -4.93 -1.28
CA HIS A 22 -18.02 -4.35 -0.36
C HIS A 22 -17.87 -5.20 0.92
N GLY A 23 -18.98 -5.65 1.51
CA GLY A 23 -18.95 -6.55 2.66
C GLY A 23 -18.27 -7.88 2.34
N SER A 24 -18.51 -8.45 1.15
CA SER A 24 -17.84 -9.69 0.72
C SER A 24 -16.33 -9.53 0.58
N TYR A 25 -15.87 -8.41 0.03
CA TYR A 25 -14.45 -8.10 -0.06
C TYR A 25 -13.79 -8.09 1.32
N TYR A 26 -14.33 -7.34 2.28
CA TYR A 26 -13.73 -7.25 3.62
C TYR A 26 -13.83 -8.55 4.41
N ARG A 27 -14.85 -9.39 4.19
CA ARG A 27 -14.89 -10.75 4.75
C ARG A 27 -13.70 -11.58 4.25
N ILE A 28 -13.46 -11.60 2.94
CA ILE A 28 -12.34 -12.36 2.35
C ILE A 28 -10.99 -11.85 2.87
N VAL A 29 -10.79 -10.52 2.89
CA VAL A 29 -9.58 -9.90 3.42
C VAL A 29 -9.37 -10.29 4.88
N THR A 30 -10.43 -10.25 5.70
CA THR A 30 -10.35 -10.65 7.11
C THR A 30 -9.89 -12.09 7.27
N GLU A 31 -10.53 -13.03 6.57
CA GLU A 31 -10.19 -14.46 6.67
C GLU A 31 -8.73 -14.72 6.25
N LEU A 32 -8.27 -14.08 5.16
CA LEU A 32 -6.90 -14.21 4.69
C LEU A 32 -5.90 -13.67 5.71
N LEU A 33 -6.09 -12.44 6.20
CA LEU A 33 -5.18 -11.82 7.16
C LEU A 33 -5.19 -12.57 8.50
N THR A 34 -6.35 -13.05 8.96
CA THR A 34 -6.44 -13.92 10.15
C THR A 34 -5.66 -15.22 9.95
N ALA A 35 -5.74 -15.86 8.78
CA ALA A 35 -4.96 -17.05 8.49
C ALA A 35 -3.44 -16.78 8.50
N LEU A 36 -3.01 -15.63 7.96
CA LEU A 36 -1.60 -15.22 7.98
C LEU A 36 -1.11 -14.97 9.41
N VAL A 37 -1.86 -14.24 10.24
CA VAL A 37 -1.51 -14.01 11.65
C VAL A 37 -1.43 -15.34 12.41
N LYS A 38 -2.41 -16.26 12.23
CA LYS A 38 -2.39 -17.57 12.89
C LYS A 38 -1.17 -18.41 12.50
N ARG A 39 -0.71 -18.30 11.24
CA ARG A 39 0.39 -19.12 10.73
C ARG A 39 1.77 -18.52 10.97
N PHE A 40 1.91 -17.20 10.89
CA PHE A 40 3.20 -16.51 10.88
C PHE A 40 3.35 -15.48 11.99
N GLY A 41 2.34 -15.27 12.82
CA GLY A 41 2.32 -14.29 13.92
C GLY A 41 2.06 -12.86 13.45
N ASN A 42 2.65 -12.45 12.33
CA ASN A 42 2.47 -11.12 11.75
C ASN A 42 2.43 -11.14 10.22
N PHE A 43 1.99 -10.03 9.62
CA PHE A 43 2.04 -9.81 8.18
C PHE A 43 2.44 -8.37 7.81
N VAL A 44 2.80 -8.22 6.53
CA VAL A 44 2.88 -6.95 5.82
C VAL A 44 1.81 -6.94 4.74
N PHE A 45 0.99 -5.90 4.70
CA PHE A 45 -0.03 -5.69 3.67
C PHE A 45 0.25 -4.39 2.91
N VAL A 46 0.58 -4.53 1.63
CA VAL A 46 0.76 -3.39 0.71
C VAL A 46 -0.61 -3.00 0.13
N ASP A 47 -1.12 -1.85 0.54
CA ASP A 47 -2.35 -1.27 -0.01
C ASP A 47 -1.98 -0.45 -1.25
N LEU A 48 -1.90 -1.14 -2.39
CA LEU A 48 -1.32 -0.63 -3.64
C LEU A 48 -2.34 0.12 -4.49
N HIS A 49 -2.01 1.35 -4.86
CA HIS A 49 -2.84 2.25 -5.65
C HIS A 49 -2.05 2.89 -6.78
N SER A 50 -2.78 3.51 -7.70
CA SER A 50 -2.19 4.38 -8.71
C SER A 50 -3.07 5.59 -8.98
N TYR A 51 -2.43 6.73 -9.25
CA TYR A 51 -3.13 8.00 -9.34
C TYR A 51 -2.83 8.77 -10.63
N ASN A 52 -3.82 9.55 -11.05
CA ASN A 52 -3.77 10.32 -12.27
C ASN A 52 -3.06 11.64 -12.03
N TYR A 53 -1.80 11.73 -12.43
CA TYR A 53 -0.93 12.85 -12.08
C TYR A 53 -1.13 14.08 -12.95
N ALA A 54 -1.71 13.93 -14.16
CA ALA A 54 -1.93 15.03 -15.11
C ALA A 54 -2.81 16.16 -14.56
N ARG A 55 -3.50 15.94 -13.43
CA ARG A 55 -4.37 16.92 -12.75
C ARG A 55 -3.71 17.58 -11.54
N ILE A 56 -2.48 17.20 -11.20
CA ILE A 56 -1.75 17.69 -10.03
C ILE A 56 -0.69 18.65 -10.53
N ALA A 57 -0.69 19.87 -10.00
CA ALA A 57 0.30 20.88 -10.33
C ALA A 57 1.68 20.52 -9.76
N GLY A 58 2.75 20.98 -10.41
CA GLY A 58 4.13 20.78 -9.95
C GLY A 58 4.72 19.42 -10.37
N SER A 59 5.63 18.89 -9.55
CA SER A 59 6.31 17.61 -9.78
C SER A 59 5.79 16.56 -8.78
N PRO A 60 4.62 15.94 -9.04
CA PRO A 60 4.08 14.92 -8.15
C PRO A 60 5.00 13.68 -8.15
N PRO A 61 5.18 13.06 -6.98
CA PRO A 61 6.16 11.97 -6.76
C PRO A 61 5.84 10.72 -7.58
N LEU A 62 6.84 10.01 -8.08
CA LEU A 62 6.63 8.72 -8.73
C LEU A 62 5.98 7.73 -7.75
N PHE A 63 6.51 7.69 -6.53
CA PHE A 63 5.99 6.86 -5.44
C PHE A 63 5.66 7.73 -4.23
N ASN A 64 4.43 7.64 -3.74
CA ASN A 64 4.01 8.28 -2.50
C ASN A 64 3.54 7.21 -1.51
N MET A 65 4.22 7.08 -0.39
CA MET A 65 3.77 6.24 0.72
C MET A 65 2.93 7.04 1.72
N GLY A 66 1.86 6.46 2.24
CA GLY A 66 1.09 7.01 3.35
C GLY A 66 1.43 6.30 4.66
N SER A 67 1.63 7.06 5.75
CA SER A 67 1.98 6.46 7.06
C SER A 67 1.01 6.78 8.20
N HIS A 68 -0.16 7.36 7.92
CA HIS A 68 -1.07 7.86 8.97
C HIS A 68 -1.45 6.82 10.03
N TYR A 69 -1.64 5.55 9.65
CA TYR A 69 -2.03 4.46 10.55
C TYR A 69 -0.88 3.52 10.93
N ILE A 70 0.35 3.85 10.54
CA ILE A 70 1.52 3.02 10.80
C ILE A 70 2.10 3.37 12.18
N ASP A 71 2.36 2.35 12.99
CA ASP A 71 3.17 2.50 14.21
C ASP A 71 4.63 2.72 13.81
N THR A 72 5.04 3.99 13.73
CA THR A 72 6.40 4.38 13.34
C THR A 72 7.44 4.06 14.41
N MET A 73 7.03 3.86 15.67
CA MET A 73 7.96 3.40 16.71
C MET A 73 8.38 1.96 16.45
N ARG A 74 7.44 1.12 16.00
CA ARG A 74 7.70 -0.28 15.70
C ARG A 74 8.27 -0.51 14.30
N TYR A 75 7.82 0.25 13.31
CA TYR A 75 8.08 -0.02 11.89
C TYR A 75 8.84 1.09 11.16
N GLY A 76 9.24 2.18 11.83
CA GLY A 76 9.89 3.34 11.19
C GLY A 76 11.09 2.95 10.32
N GLU A 77 11.97 2.10 10.83
CA GLU A 77 13.16 1.70 10.06
C GLU A 77 12.83 0.82 8.84
N LEU A 78 11.76 0.02 8.89
CA LEU A 78 11.28 -0.70 7.70
C LEU A 78 10.74 0.28 6.66
N LEU A 79 10.06 1.33 7.09
CA LEU A 79 9.57 2.37 6.19
C LEU A 79 10.72 3.13 5.55
N ASP A 80 11.75 3.47 6.33
CA ASP A 80 12.94 4.17 5.82
C ASP A 80 13.70 3.30 4.81
N HIS A 81 13.94 2.03 5.15
CA HIS A 81 14.55 1.06 4.22
C HIS A 81 13.75 0.95 2.93
N LEU A 82 12.42 0.79 3.04
CA LEU A 82 11.53 0.70 1.90
C LEU A 82 11.59 1.96 1.03
N LEU A 83 11.53 3.16 1.61
CA LEU A 83 11.60 4.43 0.88
C LEU A 83 12.94 4.61 0.15
N VAL A 84 14.06 4.21 0.77
CA VAL A 84 15.38 4.23 0.14
C VAL A 84 15.41 3.30 -1.08
N LYS A 85 15.02 2.05 -0.91
CA LYS A 85 14.99 1.06 -2.01
C LYS A 85 14.06 1.47 -3.14
N MET A 86 12.91 2.03 -2.80
CA MET A 86 11.99 2.55 -3.80
C MET A 86 12.56 3.74 -4.57
N ALA A 87 13.38 4.58 -3.92
CA ALA A 87 14.04 5.72 -4.58
C ALA A 87 15.13 5.27 -5.58
N ASP A 88 15.71 4.09 -5.38
CA ASP A 88 16.74 3.51 -6.27
C ASP A 88 16.15 2.87 -7.54
N ILE A 89 14.82 2.76 -7.67
CA ILE A 89 14.18 2.19 -8.86
C ILE A 89 14.34 3.14 -10.06
N GLU A 90 15.07 2.70 -11.08
CA GLU A 90 15.26 3.45 -12.33
C GLU A 90 14.21 3.07 -13.38
N LEU A 91 13.60 4.09 -13.99
CA LEU A 91 12.63 3.93 -15.07
C LEU A 91 13.06 4.74 -16.30
N PRO A 92 12.95 4.19 -17.53
CA PRO A 92 13.40 4.88 -18.74
C PRO A 92 12.74 6.27 -18.91
N GLY A 93 13.55 7.32 -18.86
CA GLY A 93 13.09 8.70 -19.08
C GLY A 93 12.18 9.27 -17.99
N ILE A 94 12.05 8.60 -16.83
CA ILE A 94 11.21 9.06 -15.72
C ILE A 94 12.07 9.35 -14.50
N GLU A 95 11.94 10.57 -13.96
CA GLU A 95 12.51 10.93 -12.66
C GLU A 95 11.77 10.19 -11.53
N ASN A 96 12.52 9.43 -10.73
CA ASN A 96 11.99 8.80 -9.54
C ASN A 96 12.06 9.75 -8.34
N ARG A 97 10.92 10.37 -8.04
CA ARG A 97 10.72 11.09 -6.78
C ARG A 97 9.89 10.24 -5.84
N THR A 98 10.53 9.60 -4.86
CA THR A 98 9.87 8.81 -3.80
C THR A 98 9.71 9.65 -2.54
N VAL A 99 8.50 9.72 -1.98
CA VAL A 99 8.19 10.52 -0.78
C VAL A 99 7.20 9.84 0.14
N CYS A 100 7.08 10.34 1.37
CA CYS A 100 6.06 9.94 2.33
C CYS A 100 5.14 11.12 2.69
N ASN A 101 3.83 10.89 2.71
CA ASN A 101 2.79 11.81 3.17
C ASN A 101 2.63 13.16 2.44
N GLU A 102 3.10 13.29 1.20
CA GLU A 102 3.01 14.56 0.46
C GLU A 102 1.64 14.76 -0.19
N VAL A 103 1.31 13.94 -1.20
CA VAL A 103 0.02 14.01 -1.91
C VAL A 103 -1.01 13.17 -1.17
N PHE A 104 -0.61 11.97 -0.74
CA PHE A 104 -1.46 11.02 -0.04
C PHE A 104 -0.87 10.69 1.32
N ARG A 105 -1.70 10.71 2.36
CA ARG A 105 -1.28 10.45 3.75
C ARG A 105 -1.67 9.06 4.26
N GLY A 106 -2.28 8.22 3.43
CA GLY A 106 -2.72 6.87 3.82
C GLY A 106 -3.96 6.85 4.72
N ARG A 107 -4.90 7.79 4.53
CA ARG A 107 -6.18 7.87 5.26
C ARG A 107 -7.31 7.07 4.57
N GLY A 108 -6.94 6.05 3.81
CA GLY A 108 -7.89 5.20 3.10
C GLY A 108 -8.57 4.20 4.05
N TYR A 109 -9.80 3.80 3.71
CA TYR A 109 -10.57 2.88 4.53
C TYR A 109 -9.90 1.50 4.67
N GLN A 110 -9.16 1.02 3.65
CA GLN A 110 -8.42 -0.24 3.73
C GLN A 110 -7.33 -0.20 4.83
N ALA A 111 -6.55 0.89 4.88
CA ALA A 111 -5.52 1.09 5.89
C ALA A 111 -6.12 1.24 7.30
N GLU A 112 -7.21 2.01 7.42
CA GLU A 112 -7.96 2.14 8.67
C GLU A 112 -8.51 0.79 9.14
N PHE A 113 -9.11 0.02 8.23
CA PHE A 113 -9.65 -1.30 8.52
C PHE A 113 -8.58 -2.23 9.07
N VAL A 114 -7.41 -2.29 8.44
CA VAL A 114 -6.31 -3.16 8.90
C VAL A 114 -5.78 -2.69 10.24
N HIS A 115 -5.60 -1.38 10.43
CA HIS A 115 -5.15 -0.79 11.69
C HIS A 115 -6.06 -1.14 12.87
N LEU A 116 -7.39 -1.05 12.67
CA LEU A 116 -8.37 -1.33 13.72
C LEU A 116 -8.53 -2.83 14.04
N ASN A 117 -8.46 -3.69 13.02
CA ASN A 117 -8.77 -5.12 13.19
C ASN A 117 -7.54 -6.01 13.39
N PHE A 118 -6.35 -5.54 13.01
CA PHE A 118 -5.10 -6.31 13.08
C PHE A 118 -3.99 -5.48 13.75
N PRO A 119 -4.19 -5.00 14.99
CA PRO A 119 -3.21 -4.17 15.68
C PRO A 119 -1.86 -4.88 15.77
N GLY A 120 -0.77 -4.11 15.59
CA GLY A 120 0.58 -4.64 15.61
C GLY A 120 0.97 -5.44 14.35
N ASN A 121 0.23 -5.31 13.25
CA ASN A 121 0.66 -5.70 11.91
C ASN A 121 0.96 -4.47 11.06
N LEU A 122 1.72 -4.65 9.98
CA LEU A 122 2.10 -3.55 9.09
C LEU A 122 1.18 -3.48 7.88
N CYS A 123 0.52 -2.35 7.68
CA CYS A 123 -0.18 -2.01 6.44
C CYS A 123 0.28 -0.64 5.96
N TYR A 124 0.80 -0.54 4.73
CA TYR A 124 1.20 0.74 4.16
C TYR A 124 0.51 0.99 2.81
N PRO A 125 -0.21 2.11 2.69
CA PRO A 125 -0.67 2.61 1.40
C PRO A 125 0.50 3.08 0.54
N LEU A 126 0.54 2.59 -0.70
CA LEU A 126 1.50 3.02 -1.71
C LEU A 126 0.77 3.50 -2.96
N GLU A 127 1.05 4.74 -3.36
CA GLU A 127 0.44 5.39 -4.52
C GLU A 127 1.47 5.57 -5.63
N ILE A 128 1.21 4.96 -6.79
CA ILE A 128 2.08 5.01 -7.96
C ILE A 128 1.56 6.03 -8.97
N LYS A 129 2.42 6.96 -9.37
CA LYS A 129 2.16 7.86 -10.50
C LYS A 129 2.01 7.05 -11.77
N LYS A 130 0.90 7.22 -12.51
CA LYS A 130 0.63 6.49 -13.76
C LYS A 130 1.51 6.93 -14.95
N VAL A 131 2.83 6.81 -14.81
CA VAL A 131 3.82 6.99 -15.89
C VAL A 131 3.90 5.76 -16.80
N PHE A 132 3.39 4.62 -16.33
CA PHE A 132 3.42 3.34 -17.02
C PHE A 132 2.26 3.15 -18.00
N MET A 133 1.43 4.17 -18.25
CA MET A 133 0.32 4.09 -19.21
C MET A 133 -0.12 5.46 -19.73
N ASP A 134 -0.72 5.48 -20.92
CA ASP A 134 -1.59 6.57 -21.36
C ASP A 134 -3.01 6.33 -20.82
N GLU A 135 -3.42 7.15 -19.86
CA GLU A 135 -4.75 7.06 -19.25
C GLU A 135 -5.91 7.44 -20.18
N ARG A 136 -5.67 8.28 -21.19
CA ARG A 136 -6.72 8.70 -22.13
C ARG A 136 -6.95 7.62 -23.18
N ALA A 137 -5.87 7.02 -23.66
CA ALA A 137 -5.94 5.92 -24.62
C ALA A 137 -6.24 4.57 -23.96
N LEU A 138 -6.08 4.45 -22.63
CA LEU A 138 -6.14 3.20 -21.88
C LEU A 138 -5.11 2.17 -22.36
N VAL A 139 -3.93 2.65 -22.77
CA VAL A 139 -2.84 1.84 -23.30
C VAL A 139 -1.68 1.85 -22.32
N ALA A 140 -1.25 0.67 -21.89
CA ALA A 140 -0.07 0.53 -21.04
C ALA A 140 1.21 0.81 -21.84
N ASN A 141 2.25 1.28 -21.16
CA ASN A 141 3.61 1.41 -21.69
C ASN A 141 4.50 0.32 -21.04
N PRO A 142 4.71 -0.83 -21.70
CA PRO A 142 5.52 -1.93 -21.18
C PRO A 142 6.96 -1.51 -20.84
N GLU A 143 7.55 -0.59 -21.61
CA GLU A 143 8.94 -0.14 -21.41
C GLU A 143 9.16 0.53 -20.03
N VAL A 144 8.10 1.11 -19.47
CA VAL A 144 8.11 1.71 -18.12
C VAL A 144 7.52 0.74 -17.09
N MET A 145 6.47 0.01 -17.45
CA MET A 145 5.77 -0.90 -16.53
C MET A 145 6.63 -2.08 -16.10
N GLU A 146 7.37 -2.69 -17.02
CA GLU A 146 8.19 -3.86 -16.72
C GLU A 146 9.34 -3.57 -15.73
N PRO A 147 10.20 -2.55 -15.93
CA PRO A 147 11.22 -2.21 -14.94
C PRO A 147 10.61 -1.79 -13.60
N MET A 148 9.44 -1.13 -13.61
CA MET A 148 8.73 -0.78 -12.38
C MET A 148 8.27 -2.01 -11.60
N ILE A 149 7.67 -3.00 -12.28
CA ILE A 149 7.27 -4.27 -11.66
C ILE A 149 8.48 -4.99 -11.07
N ARG A 150 9.60 -5.05 -11.80
CA ARG A 150 10.84 -5.67 -11.30
C ARG A 150 11.36 -4.98 -10.05
N GLY A 151 11.56 -3.66 -10.11
CA GLY A 151 12.08 -2.89 -8.98
C GLY A 151 11.19 -2.96 -7.74
N LEU A 152 9.87 -2.89 -7.91
CA LEU A 152 8.93 -3.06 -6.79
C LEU A 152 8.95 -4.48 -6.21
N THR A 153 9.04 -5.50 -7.06
CA THR A 153 9.09 -6.90 -6.61
C THR A 153 10.35 -7.15 -5.77
N GLU A 154 11.51 -6.70 -6.23
CA GLU A 154 12.78 -6.79 -5.51
C GLU A 154 12.72 -6.02 -4.19
N THR A 155 12.23 -4.77 -4.24
CA THR A 155 12.08 -3.92 -3.06
C THR A 155 11.15 -4.53 -2.00
N PHE A 156 10.01 -5.11 -2.41
CA PHE A 156 9.09 -5.76 -1.48
C PHE A 156 9.65 -7.07 -0.92
N ALA A 157 10.42 -7.83 -1.70
CA ALA A 157 11.07 -9.03 -1.23
C ALA A 157 12.13 -8.71 -0.16
N GLU A 158 13.02 -7.73 -0.42
CA GLU A 158 14.04 -7.28 0.52
C GLU A 158 13.42 -6.73 1.81
N ASN A 159 12.39 -5.88 1.69
CA ASN A 159 11.71 -5.33 2.85
C ASN A 159 10.94 -6.41 3.64
N GLY A 160 10.41 -7.43 2.97
CA GLY A 160 9.80 -8.59 3.58
C GLY A 160 10.79 -9.44 4.37
N ALA A 161 12.02 -9.61 3.87
CA ALA A 161 13.10 -10.28 4.59
C ALA A 161 13.48 -9.52 5.88
N LEU A 162 13.69 -8.20 5.77
CA LEU A 162 13.99 -7.34 6.93
C LEU A 162 12.85 -7.36 7.96
N PHE A 163 11.59 -7.39 7.51
CA PHE A 163 10.44 -7.54 8.39
C PHE A 163 10.50 -8.88 9.16
N SER A 164 10.76 -9.98 8.46
CA SER A 164 10.85 -11.30 9.09
C SER A 164 11.98 -11.37 10.13
N GLU A 165 13.14 -10.80 9.84
CA GLU A 165 14.28 -10.75 10.76
C GLU A 165 13.94 -10.00 12.05
N ARG A 166 13.29 -8.84 11.94
CA ARG A 166 12.88 -8.03 13.10
C ARG A 166 11.81 -8.69 13.94
N ILE A 167 10.79 -9.25 13.31
CA ILE A 167 9.71 -9.92 14.03
C ILE A 167 10.26 -11.11 14.82
N ASN A 168 11.14 -11.92 14.21
CA ASN A 168 11.80 -13.03 14.90
C ASN A 168 12.70 -12.54 16.04
N GLY A 169 13.49 -11.48 15.82
CA GLY A 169 14.36 -10.90 16.85
C GLY A 169 13.58 -10.36 18.06
N MET A 170 12.42 -9.74 17.85
CA MET A 170 11.56 -9.28 18.95
C MET A 170 10.94 -10.43 19.74
N GLN A 171 10.56 -11.53 19.10
CA GLN A 171 10.02 -12.71 19.79
C GLN A 171 11.07 -13.37 20.69
N VAL A 172 12.32 -13.46 20.22
CA VAL A 172 13.45 -13.97 21.04
C VAL A 172 13.68 -13.06 22.25
N SER A 173 13.76 -11.75 22.03
CA SER A 173 14.00 -10.79 23.11
C SER A 173 12.94 -10.81 24.21
N ILE A 174 11.65 -11.03 23.89
CA ILE A 174 10.59 -11.15 24.91
C ILE A 174 10.76 -12.42 25.74
N ASN A 175 11.15 -13.53 25.12
CA ASN A 175 11.35 -14.81 25.82
C ASN A 175 12.56 -14.76 26.78
N ASP A 176 13.58 -13.95 26.47
CA ASP A 176 14.77 -13.78 27.30
C ASP A 176 14.52 -12.99 28.61
N PHE A 177 13.37 -12.33 28.75
CA PHE A 177 12.98 -11.63 30.00
C PHE A 177 12.15 -12.50 30.96
N TYR A 178 11.82 -13.74 30.60
CA TYR A 178 11.04 -14.68 31.42
C TYR A 178 11.86 -15.88 31.95
N HIS A 179 13.18 -15.78 31.95
CA HIS A 179 14.11 -16.72 32.58
C HIS A 179 15.04 -15.99 33.55
#